data_AF-A0AA42KJY9-F1
#
_entry.id   AF-A0AA42KJY9-F1
#
_cell.length_a   1.000
_cell.length_b   1.000
_cell.length_c   1.000
_cell.angle_alpha   90.00
_cell.angle_beta   90.00
_cell.angle_gamma   90.00
#
_symmetry.space_group_name_H-M   'P 1'
#
loop_
_entity.id
_entity.type
_entity.pdbx_description
1 polymer ?
#
loop_
_entity_poly.entity_id
_entity_poly.type
_entity_poly.pdbx_seq_one_letter_code
_entity_poly.pdbx_strand_id
1 'polypeptide(L)'
;MNKQQRGFTLIEIMVVVVILGILAALVVPQVMGRPDQAKVTAAQNDIRAIGAALDMYKLDNQNYPSTQQGLEALVKKPTGNPPAKNWNTEGYLKRLPVDPWGNAYLYLSPGTRSK
;
A
#
# COMPACT_ATOMS: atom_id res chain seq x y z
N MET A 1 -28.38 4.33 63.34
CA MET A 1 -28.11 5.48 62.45
C MET A 1 -28.43 5.06 61.02
N ASN A 2 -29.65 5.31 60.54
CA ASN A 2 -30.03 5.01 59.16
C ASN A 2 -29.56 6.16 58.26
N LYS A 3 -28.54 5.90 57.44
CA LYS A 3 -28.18 6.80 56.33
C LYS A 3 -29.34 6.77 55.33
N GLN A 4 -30.06 7.89 55.21
CA GLN A 4 -31.08 8.03 54.18
C GLN A 4 -30.40 7.90 52.81
N GLN A 5 -30.76 6.85 52.06
CA GLN A 5 -30.40 6.72 50.67
C GLN A 5 -31.14 7.83 49.90
N ARG A 6 -30.41 8.85 49.46
CA ARG A 6 -30.94 9.85 48.52
C ARG A 6 -31.06 9.18 47.16
N GLY A 7 -32.30 8.90 46.75
CA GLY A 7 -32.61 8.42 45.40
C GLY A 7 -32.43 9.55 44.38
N PHE A 8 -32.17 9.16 43.13
CA PHE A 8 -32.04 10.08 42.00
C PHE A 8 -33.32 10.88 41.77
N THR A 9 -33.16 12.14 41.38
CA THR A 9 -34.28 13.00 40.96
C THR A 9 -34.62 12.77 39.49
N LEU A 10 -35.87 13.04 39.10
CA LEU A 10 -36.28 13.02 37.69
C LEU A 10 -35.47 14.00 36.84
N ILE A 11 -35.09 15.15 37.45
CA ILE A 11 -34.28 16.18 36.79
C ILE A 11 -32.89 15.64 36.44
N GLU A 12 -32.24 14.87 37.31
CA GLU A 12 -30.94 14.25 37.01
C GLU A 12 -31.02 13.31 35.81
N ILE A 13 -32.05 12.47 35.74
CA ILE A 13 -32.22 11.55 34.60
C ILE A 13 -32.49 12.33 33.31
N MET A 14 -33.30 13.39 33.37
CA MET A 14 -33.56 14.24 32.20
C MET A 14 -32.27 14.87 31.66
N VAL A 15 -31.43 15.43 32.53
CA VAL A 15 -30.16 16.05 32.13
C VAL A 15 -29.22 15.01 31.51
N VAL A 16 -29.14 13.80 32.07
CA VAL A 16 -28.31 12.72 31.53
C VAL A 16 -28.78 12.31 30.13
N VAL A 17 -30.09 12.13 29.92
CA VAL A 17 -30.63 11.72 28.60
C VAL A 17 -30.40 12.82 27.55
N VAL A 18 -30.49 14.09 27.93
CA VAL A 18 -30.18 15.22 27.03
C VAL A 18 -28.69 15.22 26.65
N ILE A 19 -27.78 15.05 27.61
CA ILE A 19 -26.33 14.99 27.34
C ILE A 19 -26.01 13.78 26.45
N LEU A 20 -26.60 12.61 26.72
CA LEU A 20 -26.43 11.41 25.90
C LEU A 20 -26.97 11.60 24.48
N GLY A 21 -28.11 12.30 24.30
CA GLY A 21 -28.65 12.63 22.99
C GLY A 21 -27.74 13.55 22.17
N ILE A 22 -27.15 14.57 22.82
CA ILE A 22 -26.17 15.47 22.19
C ILE A 22 -24.90 14.70 21.81
N LEU A 23 -24.35 13.90 22.73
CA LEU A 23 -23.15 13.10 22.47
C LEU A 23 -23.37 12.07 21.37
N ALA A 24 -24.52 11.40 21.34
CA ALA A 24 -24.88 10.44 20.30
C ALA A 24 -24.94 11.10 18.91
N ALA A 25 -25.41 12.35 18.81
CA ALA A 25 -25.46 13.10 17.55
C ALA A 25 -24.07 13.51 17.02
N LEU A 26 -23.07 13.64 17.90
CA LEU A 26 -21.71 14.05 17.54
C LEU A 26 -20.80 12.88 17.13
N VAL A 27 -21.18 11.64 17.46
CA VAL A 27 -20.38 10.46 17.13
C VAL A 27 -20.76 9.95 15.75
N VAL A 28 -20.21 10.60 14.72
CA VAL A 28 -20.09 10.04 13.37
C VAL A 28 -18.60 9.95 13.07
N PRO A 29 -17.92 8.83 13.37
CA PRO A 29 -16.54 8.67 12.93
C PRO A 29 -16.53 8.58 11.40
N GLN A 30 -16.23 9.70 10.74
CA GLN A 30 -16.15 9.78 9.29
C GLN A 30 -14.78 9.27 8.81
N VAL A 31 -14.57 7.96 8.90
CA VAL A 31 -13.36 7.29 8.40
C VAL A 31 -13.63 6.73 7.01
N MET A 32 -13.93 7.60 6.03
CA MET A 32 -14.30 7.14 4.67
C MET A 32 -13.56 7.84 3.52
N GLY A 33 -12.49 8.60 3.79
CA GLY A 33 -11.74 9.33 2.73
C GLY A 33 -10.25 9.02 2.58
N ARG A 34 -9.66 8.19 3.45
CA ARG A 34 -8.21 7.89 3.44
C ARG A 34 -7.73 6.61 2.73
N PRO A 35 -8.56 5.63 2.35
CA PRO A 35 -8.03 4.40 1.76
C PRO A 35 -7.43 4.64 0.36
N ASP A 36 -7.97 5.57 -0.43
CA ASP A 36 -7.54 5.74 -1.82
C ASP A 36 -6.19 6.46 -1.95
N GLN A 37 -5.93 7.50 -1.15
CA GLN A 37 -4.62 8.16 -1.12
C GLN A 37 -3.52 7.23 -0.60
N ALA A 38 -3.84 6.39 0.39
CA ALA A 38 -2.92 5.39 0.90
C ALA A 38 -2.57 4.35 -0.17
N LYS A 39 -3.55 3.89 -0.96
CA LYS A 39 -3.32 3.01 -2.12
C LYS A 39 -2.40 3.66 -3.15
N VAL A 40 -2.66 4.92 -3.55
CA VAL A 40 -1.79 5.60 -4.51
C VAL A 40 -0.35 5.73 -3.99
N THR A 41 -0.18 6.07 -2.71
CA THR A 41 1.14 6.20 -2.08
C THR A 41 1.88 4.86 -2.02
N ALA A 42 1.17 3.78 -1.66
CA ALA A 42 1.73 2.43 -1.67
C ALA A 42 2.19 2.04 -3.09
N ALA A 43 1.35 2.26 -4.09
CA ALA A 43 1.70 1.96 -5.48
C ALA A 43 2.93 2.76 -5.97
N GLN A 44 3.06 4.03 -5.57
CA GLN A 44 4.24 4.84 -5.88
C GLN A 44 5.51 4.30 -5.23
N ASN A 45 5.43 3.84 -3.97
CA ASN A 45 6.57 3.24 -3.28
C ASN A 45 7.01 1.94 -3.93
N ASP A 46 6.05 1.09 -4.33
CA ASP A 46 6.33 -0.14 -5.06
C ASP A 46 7.02 0.15 -6.40
N ILE A 47 6.54 1.12 -7.18
CA ILE A 47 7.16 1.53 -8.45
C ILE A 47 8.61 2.02 -8.22
N ARG A 48 8.86 2.79 -7.14
CA ARG A 48 10.23 3.23 -6.81
C ARG A 48 11.14 2.05 -6.46
N ALA A 49 10.64 1.09 -5.69
CA ALA A 49 11.40 -0.11 -5.35
C ALA A 49 11.70 -0.98 -6.57
N ILE A 50 10.72 -1.15 -7.47
CA ILE A 50 10.88 -1.85 -8.75
C ILE A 50 11.89 -1.12 -9.63
N GLY A 51 11.82 0.21 -9.73
CA GLY A 51 12.77 1.04 -10.47
C GLY A 51 14.20 0.87 -9.98
N ALA A 52 14.42 0.94 -8.67
CA ALA A 52 15.73 0.70 -8.08
C ALA A 52 16.26 -0.72 -8.38
N ALA A 53 15.40 -1.73 -8.30
CA ALA A 53 15.76 -3.11 -8.66
C ALA A 53 16.11 -3.26 -10.15
N LEU A 54 15.39 -2.57 -11.05
CA LEU A 54 15.70 -2.52 -12.48
C LEU A 54 17.05 -1.86 -12.74
N ASP A 55 17.38 -0.79 -12.01
CA ASP A 55 18.67 -0.12 -12.15
C ASP A 55 19.83 -1.00 -11.68
N MET A 56 19.65 -1.76 -10.59
CA MET A 56 20.63 -2.77 -10.16
C MET A 56 20.76 -3.90 -11.18
N TYR A 57 19.65 -4.40 -11.74
CA TYR A 57 19.69 -5.38 -12.81
C TYR A 57 20.50 -4.87 -14.01
N LYS A 58 20.27 -3.63 -14.42
CA LYS A 58 20.99 -3.00 -15.53
C LYS A 58 22.46 -2.78 -15.20
N LEU A 59 22.80 -2.44 -13.96
CA LEU A 59 24.19 -2.29 -13.54
C LEU A 59 24.98 -3.59 -13.74
N ASP A 60 24.39 -4.72 -13.36
CA ASP A 60 25.04 -6.03 -13.49
C ASP A 60 25.04 -6.55 -14.93
N ASN A 61 23.91 -6.42 -15.64
CA ASN A 61 23.67 -7.05 -16.94
C ASN A 61 23.82 -6.09 -18.13
N GLN A 62 24.20 -4.84 -17.87
CA GLN A 62 24.38 -3.73 -18.82
C GLN A 62 23.11 -3.30 -19.58
N ASN A 63 22.01 -4.03 -19.41
CA ASN A 63 20.73 -3.82 -20.09
C ASN A 63 19.59 -4.03 -19.11
N TYR A 64 18.47 -3.35 -19.31
CA TYR A 64 17.23 -3.71 -18.63
C TYR A 64 16.67 -5.03 -19.19
N PRO A 65 15.81 -5.74 -18.42
CA PRO A 65 15.06 -6.87 -18.95
C PRO A 65 14.26 -6.48 -20.19
N SER A 66 14.03 -7.43 -21.10
CA SER A 66 13.09 -7.20 -22.20
C SER A 66 11.65 -7.24 -21.72
N THR A 67 10.72 -6.66 -22.49
CA THR A 67 9.28 -6.75 -22.19
C THR A 67 8.81 -8.21 -22.07
N GLN A 68 9.39 -9.13 -22.86
CA GLN A 68 9.08 -10.57 -22.81
C GLN A 68 9.60 -11.24 -21.54
N GLN A 69 10.74 -10.80 -21.01
CA GLN A 69 11.28 -11.27 -19.73
C GLN A 69 10.50 -10.68 -18.54
N GLY A 70 9.96 -9.47 -18.71
CA GLY A 70 9.10 -8.82 -17.73
C GLY A 70 9.80 -8.47 -16.41
N LEU A 71 9.01 -8.11 -15.41
CA LEU A 71 9.52 -7.88 -14.05
C LEU A 71 9.93 -9.18 -13.34
N GLU A 72 9.52 -10.34 -13.86
CA GLU A 72 9.91 -11.64 -13.31
C GLU A 72 11.43 -11.85 -13.34
N ALA A 73 12.12 -11.20 -14.28
CA ALA A 73 13.57 -11.12 -14.35
C ALA A 73 14.24 -10.54 -13.09
N LEU A 74 13.50 -9.80 -12.26
CA LEU A 74 14.00 -9.26 -10.99
C LEU A 74 13.97 -10.28 -9.86
N VAL A 75 13.18 -11.35 -9.98
CA VAL A 75 13.01 -12.37 -8.94
C VAL A 75 13.68 -13.68 -9.34
N LYS A 76 13.61 -14.04 -10.63
CA LYS A 76 14.18 -15.27 -11.18
C LYS A 76 15.07 -14.94 -12.36
N LYS A 77 16.12 -15.72 -12.54
CA LYS A 77 17.04 -15.57 -13.68
C LYS A 77 16.26 -15.69 -14.99
N PRO A 78 16.23 -14.64 -15.83
CA PRO A 78 15.47 -14.69 -17.06
C PRO A 78 16.20 -15.55 -18.10
N THR A 79 15.40 -16.20 -18.94
CA THR A 79 15.88 -16.91 -20.13
C THR A 79 15.62 -16.06 -21.38
N GLY A 80 16.35 -16.31 -22.45
CA GLY A 80 16.18 -15.61 -23.73
C GLY A 80 17.05 -14.36 -23.87
N ASN A 81 16.62 -13.45 -24.75
CA ASN A 81 17.38 -12.27 -25.12
C ASN A 81 16.80 -10.98 -24.49
N PRO A 82 17.64 -10.06 -23.99
CA PRO A 82 19.09 -10.18 -23.85
C PRO A 82 19.50 -11.16 -22.72
N PRO A 83 20.67 -11.82 -22.84
CA PRO A 83 21.14 -12.74 -21.80
C PRO A 83 21.55 -11.99 -20.53
N ALA A 84 21.09 -12.46 -19.38
CA ALA A 84 21.46 -11.92 -18.07
C ALA A 84 22.74 -12.61 -17.54
N LYS A 85 23.90 -12.17 -18.04
CA LYS A 85 25.19 -12.82 -17.78
C LYS A 85 25.62 -12.75 -16.31
N ASN A 86 25.44 -11.61 -15.66
CA ASN A 86 25.86 -11.37 -14.27
C ASN A 86 24.65 -11.27 -13.33
N TRP A 87 23.57 -11.99 -13.64
CA TRP A 87 22.35 -11.96 -12.82
C TRP A 87 22.64 -12.40 -11.38
N ASN A 88 22.25 -11.58 -10.40
CA ASN A 88 22.42 -11.91 -8.98
C ASN A 88 21.57 -13.14 -8.61
N THR A 89 22.20 -14.22 -8.14
CA THR A 89 21.54 -15.47 -7.75
C THR A 89 20.47 -15.33 -6.66
N GLU A 90 20.58 -14.31 -5.81
CA GLU A 90 19.58 -13.99 -4.77
C GLU A 90 18.37 -13.21 -5.32
N GLY A 91 18.45 -12.75 -6.57
CA GLY A 91 17.49 -11.84 -7.18
C GLY A 91 17.67 -10.38 -6.75
N TYR A 92 16.94 -9.49 -7.42
CA TYR A 92 16.89 -8.05 -7.13
C TYR A 92 15.67 -7.69 -6.29
N LEU A 93 14.64 -8.53 -6.30
CA LEU A 93 13.47 -8.46 -5.45
C LEU A 93 13.16 -9.85 -4.86
N LYS A 94 12.76 -9.89 -3.59
CA LYS A 94 12.34 -11.14 -2.93
C LYS A 94 11.07 -11.73 -3.58
N ARG A 95 10.16 -10.85 -4.00
CA ARG A 95 8.93 -11.18 -4.72
C ARG A 95 8.45 -9.95 -5.47
N LEU A 96 7.66 -10.17 -6.51
CA LEU A 96 6.97 -9.07 -7.17
C LEU A 96 5.81 -8.57 -6.30
N PRO A 97 5.73 -7.26 -6.02
CA PRO A 97 4.54 -6.69 -5.41
C PRO A 97 3.38 -6.72 -6.42
N VAL A 98 2.17 -6.78 -5.87
CA VAL A 98 0.93 -6.57 -6.60
C VAL A 98 0.45 -5.17 -6.24
N ASP A 99 -0.12 -4.45 -7.20
CA ASP A 99 -0.60 -3.11 -6.91
C ASP A 99 -1.73 -3.12 -5.85
N PRO A 100 -2.03 -1.98 -5.21
CA PRO A 100 -3.06 -1.90 -4.17
C PRO A 100 -4.51 -2.13 -4.66
N TRP A 101 -4.71 -2.35 -5.97
CA TRP A 101 -5.97 -2.73 -6.60
C TRP A 101 -6.01 -4.21 -6.99
N GLY A 102 -4.93 -4.97 -6.75
CA GLY A 102 -4.86 -6.41 -7.02
C GLY A 102 -4.31 -6.77 -8.41
N ASN A 103 -3.80 -5.80 -9.19
CA ASN A 103 -3.25 -6.05 -10.52
C ASN A 103 -1.73 -6.18 -10.51
N ALA A 104 -1.20 -6.93 -11.47
CA ALA A 104 0.23 -6.99 -11.70
C ALA A 104 0.74 -5.69 -12.33
N TYR A 105 1.95 -5.28 -11.94
CA TYR A 105 2.61 -4.12 -12.56
C TYR A 105 2.96 -4.40 -14.01
N LEU A 106 2.63 -3.44 -14.87
CA LEU A 106 2.98 -3.48 -16.29
C LEU A 106 4.40 -2.93 -16.49
N TYR A 107 5.16 -3.60 -17.35
CA TYR A 107 6.52 -3.25 -17.66
C TYR A 107 6.74 -3.24 -19.17
N LEU A 108 7.44 -2.20 -19.66
CA LEU A 108 7.75 -2.01 -21.07
C LEU A 108 9.21 -1.56 -21.20
N SER A 109 9.94 -2.23 -22.09
CA SER A 109 11.34 -1.95 -22.41
C SER A 109 11.58 -2.22 -23.90
N PRO A 110 11.99 -1.20 -24.70
CA PRO A 110 12.21 0.20 -24.31
C PRO A 110 10.90 0.95 -23.97
N GLY A 111 10.97 1.93 -23.07
CA GLY A 111 9.82 2.73 -22.67
C GLY A 111 9.36 3.70 -23.77
N THR A 112 8.04 3.93 -23.87
CA THR A 112 7.45 4.79 -24.90
C THR A 112 7.69 6.29 -24.71
N ARG A 113 8.11 6.71 -23.50
CA ARG A 113 8.40 8.11 -23.15
C ARG A 113 9.89 8.44 -23.10
N SER A 114 10.73 7.69 -23.81
CA SER A 114 12.16 8.00 -23.93
C SER A 114 12.37 9.13 -24.94
N LYS A 115 12.03 10.37 -24.57
CA LYS A 115 12.48 11.60 -25.23
C LYS A 115 13.06 12.55 -24.20
#